data_AF-A0A222SG15-F1
#
_entry.id   AF-A0A222SG15-F1
#
_cell.length_a   1.000
_cell.length_b   1.000
_cell.length_c   1.000
_cell.angle_alpha   90.00
_cell.angle_beta   90.00
_cell.angle_gamma   90.00
#
_symmetry.space_group_name_H-M   'P 1'
#
loop_
_entity.id
_entity.type
_entity.pdbx_description
1 polymer ?
#
loop_
_entity_poly.entity_id
_entity_poly.type
_entity_poly.pdbx_seq_one_letter_code
_entity_poly.pdbx_strand_id
1 'polypeptide(L)'
;MNRIRATVSAIEQQESLHRVKLLAAGEVFYVITLELAEDYVVGAEVDITFKSTHVAVARNLAGEVSISNRIEAGVVEMKKGRLLSDLLLESRAGRFYALTTTQAAERMRLVPGDRVTALMKASDLYLSKV
;
A
#
# COMPACT_ATOMS: atom_id res chain seq x y z
N MET A 1 5.51 9.71 5.57
CA MET A 1 5.54 8.23 5.45
C MET A 1 4.15 7.72 5.76
N ASN A 2 3.62 6.78 4.99
CA ASN A 2 2.29 6.21 5.23
C ASN A 2 2.35 5.13 6.30
N ARG A 3 1.22 4.91 6.97
CA ARG A 3 1.09 3.93 8.04
C ARG A 3 -0.32 3.36 8.05
N ILE A 4 -0.43 2.04 8.08
CA ILE A 4 -1.69 1.30 8.17
C ILE A 4 -1.56 0.30 9.31
N ARG A 5 -2.48 0.34 10.28
CA ARG A 5 -2.51 -0.63 11.38
C ARG A 5 -3.06 -1.95 10.89
N ALA A 6 -2.40 -3.04 11.24
CA ALA A 6 -2.79 -4.37 10.81
C ALA A 6 -2.47 -5.43 11.87
N THR A 7 -3.04 -6.62 11.70
CA THR A 7 -2.71 -7.81 12.48
C THR A 7 -1.99 -8.81 11.58
N VAL A 8 -0.92 -9.41 12.08
CA VAL A 8 -0.24 -10.52 11.39
C VAL A 8 -1.16 -11.73 11.36
N SER A 9 -1.52 -12.20 10.17
CA SER A 9 -2.47 -13.31 9.97
C SER A 9 -1.80 -14.62 9.54
N ALA A 10 -0.65 -14.55 8.88
CA ALA A 10 0.18 -15.70 8.53
C ALA A 10 1.61 -15.26 8.24
N ILE A 11 2.56 -16.16 8.45
CA ILE A 11 3.97 -15.97 8.11
C ILE A 11 4.42 -17.21 7.35
N GLU A 12 4.89 -17.02 6.12
CA GLU A 12 5.56 -18.04 5.33
C GLU A 12 7.06 -17.73 5.35
N GLN A 13 7.90 -18.72 5.64
CA GLN A 13 9.35 -18.56 5.69
C GLN A 13 10.04 -19.53 4.74
N GLN A 14 11.01 -19.02 3.99
CA GLN A 14 11.96 -19.81 3.21
C GLN A 14 13.36 -19.22 3.40
N GLU A 15 14.25 -19.98 4.04
CA GLU A 15 15.58 -19.50 4.46
C GLU A 15 15.46 -18.23 5.33
N SER A 16 16.10 -17.12 4.93
CA SER A 16 15.97 -15.82 5.58
C SER A 16 14.76 -15.00 5.10
N LEU A 17 14.11 -15.41 4.01
CA LEU A 17 13.00 -14.66 3.45
C LEU A 17 11.69 -14.97 4.18
N HIS A 18 11.02 -13.92 4.62
CA HIS A 18 9.70 -13.99 5.24
C HIS A 18 8.69 -13.30 4.35
N ARG A 19 7.59 -13.99 4.04
CA ARG A 19 6.39 -13.40 3.47
C ARG A 19 5.32 -13.34 4.55
N VAL A 20 5.01 -12.13 4.97
CA VAL A 20 4.05 -11.87 6.06
C VAL A 20 2.73 -11.43 5.47
N LYS A 21 1.65 -12.15 5.77
CA LYS A 21 0.28 -11.79 5.42
C LYS A 21 -0.35 -11.01 6.57
N LEU A 22 -0.87 -9.82 6.28
CA LEU A 22 -1.44 -8.90 7.26
C LEU A 22 -2.89 -8.59 6.92
N LEU A 23 -3.71 -8.36 7.95
CA LEU A 23 -5.10 -7.99 7.83
C LEU A 23 -5.34 -6.61 8.44
N ALA A 24 -5.90 -5.68 7.66
CA ALA A 24 -6.24 -4.33 8.09
C ALA A 24 -7.69 -4.00 7.70
N ALA A 25 -8.61 -3.99 8.65
CA ALA A 25 -10.03 -3.71 8.42
C ALA A 25 -10.68 -4.53 7.28
N GLY A 26 -10.26 -5.80 7.12
CA GLY A 26 -10.73 -6.71 6.07
C GLY A 26 -9.87 -6.71 4.80
N GLU A 27 -8.96 -5.73 4.64
CA GLU A 27 -8.00 -5.69 3.52
C GLU A 27 -6.79 -6.56 3.82
N VAL A 28 -6.32 -7.30 2.81
CA VAL A 28 -5.14 -8.15 2.92
C VAL A 28 -3.93 -7.43 2.36
N PHE A 29 -2.86 -7.43 3.13
CA PHE A 29 -1.54 -6.94 2.72
C PHE A 29 -0.52 -8.08 2.81
N TYR A 30 0.53 -7.96 2.01
CA TYR A 30 1.71 -8.81 2.01
C TYR A 30 2.96 -7.95 2.11
N VAL A 31 3.84 -8.33 3.03
CA VAL A 31 5.19 -7.77 3.19
C VAL A 31 6.19 -8.88 2.93
N ILE A 32 7.28 -8.57 2.21
CA ILE A 32 8.44 -9.45 2.08
C ILE A 32 9.62 -8.79 2.80
N THR A 33 10.23 -9.50 3.74
CA THR A 33 11.40 -9.03 4.50
C THR A 33 12.42 -10.15 4.71
N LEU A 34 13.69 -9.80 4.83
CA LEU A 34 14.79 -10.73 5.16
C LEU A 34 14.98 -10.91 6.66
N GLU A 35 14.52 -9.94 7.45
CA GLU A 35 14.61 -9.96 8.89
C GLU A 35 13.23 -9.67 9.46
N LEU A 36 12.75 -10.58 10.28
CA LEU A 36 11.50 -10.45 10.99
C LEU A 36 11.81 -10.51 12.49
N ALA A 37 11.50 -9.43 13.20
CA ALA A 37 11.71 -9.38 14.65
C ALA A 37 10.86 -10.45 15.35
N GLU A 38 11.39 -11.02 16.44
CA GLU A 38 10.78 -12.16 17.14
C GLU A 38 9.35 -11.88 17.65
N ASP A 39 9.00 -10.61 17.85
CA ASP A 39 7.69 -10.17 18.31
C ASP A 39 6.65 -10.04 17.19
N TYR A 40 7.05 -10.12 15.92
CA TYR A 40 6.12 -10.15 14.78
C TYR A 40 5.59 -11.56 14.54
N VAL A 41 4.83 -12.08 15.50
CA VAL A 41 4.16 -13.39 15.46
C VAL A 41 2.72 -13.28 14.93
N VAL A 42 2.13 -14.40 14.52
CA VAL A 42 0.70 -14.45 14.16
C VAL A 42 -0.15 -13.96 15.33
N GLY A 43 -1.08 -13.05 15.04
CA GLY A 43 -1.91 -12.35 16.02
C GLY A 43 -1.33 -11.04 16.54
N ALA A 44 -0.05 -10.74 16.28
CA ALA A 44 0.56 -9.48 16.70
C ALA A 44 -0.04 -8.29 15.93
N GLU A 45 -0.28 -7.19 16.66
CA GLU A 45 -0.60 -5.90 16.06
C GLU A 45 0.69 -5.20 15.62
N VAL A 46 0.69 -4.71 14.38
CA VAL A 46 1.82 -4.05 13.75
C VAL A 46 1.36 -2.87 12.91
N ASP A 47 2.29 -1.97 12.61
CA ASP A 47 2.07 -0.92 11.63
C ASP A 47 2.79 -1.30 10.32
N ILE A 48 2.03 -1.35 9.22
CA ILE A 48 2.56 -1.44 7.86
C ILE A 48 2.98 -0.03 7.45
N THR A 49 4.25 0.16 7.12
CA THR A 49 4.79 1.46 6.72
C THR A 49 5.33 1.43 5.30
N PHE A 50 5.16 2.54 4.59
CA PHE A 50 5.63 2.67 3.21
C PHE A 50 5.74 4.13 2.79
N LYS A 51 6.56 4.39 1.77
CA LYS A 51 6.71 5.72 1.17
C LYS A 51 5.55 5.98 0.19
N SER A 52 5.12 7.24 0.07
CA SER A 52 4.12 7.63 -0.94
C SER A 52 4.59 7.35 -2.36
N THR A 53 5.90 7.38 -2.61
CA THR A 53 6.55 7.02 -3.88
C THR A 53 6.48 5.53 -4.22
N HIS A 54 6.17 4.66 -3.25
CA HIS A 54 6.00 3.22 -3.48
C HIS A 54 4.57 2.85 -3.86
N VAL A 55 3.65 3.83 -3.88
CA VAL A 55 2.25 3.62 -4.20
C VAL A 55 2.01 3.99 -5.67
N ALA A 56 1.94 2.97 -6.53
CA ALA A 56 1.43 3.16 -7.88
C ALA A 56 -0.10 3.27 -7.85
N VAL A 57 -0.66 4.06 -8.76
CA VAL A 57 -2.11 4.28 -8.86
C VAL A 57 -2.57 3.80 -10.22
N ALA A 58 -3.56 2.91 -10.22
CA ALA A 58 -4.24 2.47 -11.42
C ALA A 58 -5.70 2.95 -11.41
N ARG A 59 -6.20 3.34 -12.59
CA ARG A 59 -7.61 3.58 -12.83
C ARG A 59 -8.10 2.54 -13.83
N ASN A 60 -9.24 1.89 -13.54
CA ASN A 60 -9.80 0.83 -14.37
C ASN A 60 -8.79 -0.30 -14.64
N LEU A 61 -8.11 -0.78 -13.59
CA LEU A 61 -7.15 -1.88 -13.72
C LEU A 61 -7.85 -3.09 -14.34
N ALA A 62 -7.31 -3.60 -15.45
CA ALA A 62 -7.77 -4.79 -16.13
C ALA A 62 -6.60 -5.75 -16.36
N GLY A 63 -6.85 -7.05 -16.20
CA GLY A 63 -5.82 -8.09 -16.28
C GLY A 63 -4.99 -8.23 -15.00
N GLU A 64 -3.88 -8.94 -15.13
CA GLU A 64 -3.01 -9.29 -13.99
C GLU A 64 -1.74 -8.43 -13.93
N VAL A 65 -1.32 -8.12 -12.70
CA VAL A 65 -0.04 -7.44 -12.41
C VAL A 65 0.74 -8.22 -11.36
N SER A 66 2.06 -8.15 -11.40
CA SER A 66 2.94 -8.80 -10.42
C SER A 66 2.92 -8.15 -9.03
N ILE A 67 2.06 -7.15 -8.81
CA ILE A 67 1.96 -6.40 -7.56
C ILE A 67 0.94 -7.07 -6.63
N SER A 68 1.43 -7.53 -5.48
CA SER A 68 0.66 -8.33 -4.51
C SER A 68 -0.33 -7.51 -3.68
N ASN A 69 -0.04 -6.25 -3.39
CA ASN A 69 -0.95 -5.39 -2.62
C ASN A 69 -1.76 -4.54 -3.60
N ARG A 70 -3.06 -4.83 -3.69
CA ARG A 70 -4.01 -4.15 -4.58
C ARG A 70 -5.16 -3.65 -3.73
N ILE A 71 -5.11 -2.38 -3.35
CA ILE A 71 -6.06 -1.79 -2.40
C ILE A 71 -7.00 -0.87 -3.15
N GLU A 72 -8.30 -1.17 -3.13
CA GLU A 72 -9.31 -0.25 -3.67
C GLU A 72 -9.37 1.00 -2.79
N ALA A 73 -9.33 2.18 -3.43
CA ALA A 73 -9.35 3.44 -2.73
C ALA A 73 -10.09 4.52 -3.54
N GLY A 74 -10.64 5.50 -2.82
CA GLY A 74 -11.12 6.75 -3.39
C GLY A 74 -10.06 7.84 -3.32
N VAL A 75 -9.97 8.68 -4.35
CA VAL A 75 -9.17 9.91 -4.30
C VAL A 75 -9.94 10.95 -3.48
N VAL A 76 -9.44 11.30 -2.30
CA VAL A 76 -10.06 12.30 -1.41
C VAL A 76 -9.59 13.70 -1.78
N GLU A 77 -8.29 13.86 -1.99
CA GLU A 77 -7.66 15.15 -2.32
C GLU A 77 -6.55 14.91 -3.34
N MET A 78 -6.31 15.90 -4.20
CA MET A 78 -5.19 15.90 -5.12
C MET A 78 -4.53 17.28 -5.12
N LYS A 79 -3.24 17.31 -4.78
CA LYS A 79 -2.40 18.50 -4.92
C LYS A 79 -1.48 18.33 -6.13
N LYS A 80 -1.83 19.02 -7.21
CA LYS A 80 -1.09 18.96 -8.47
C LYS A 80 0.11 19.90 -8.46
N GLY A 81 1.32 19.33 -8.56
CA GLY A 81 2.55 20.08 -8.80
C GLY A 81 2.96 20.05 -10.28
N ARG A 82 4.11 20.65 -10.60
CA ARG A 82 4.65 20.69 -11.97
C ARG A 82 5.09 19.32 -12.48
N LEU A 83 5.81 18.55 -11.64
CA LEU A 83 6.37 17.24 -12.03
C LEU A 83 5.63 16.08 -11.34
N LEU A 84 5.24 16.29 -10.09
CA LEU A 84 4.60 15.30 -9.24
C LEU A 84 3.26 15.82 -8.73
N SER A 85 2.34 14.91 -8.47
CA SER A 85 1.05 15.16 -7.83
C SER A 85 0.91 14.27 -6.61
N ASP A 86 0.59 14.90 -5.47
CA ASP A 86 0.25 14.21 -4.24
C ASP A 86 -1.25 13.86 -4.26
N LEU A 87 -1.57 12.62 -3.96
CA LEU A 87 -2.93 12.11 -3.84
C LEU A 87 -3.15 11.66 -2.41
N LEU A 88 -4.18 12.18 -1.75
CA LEU A 88 -4.72 11.56 -0.53
C LEU A 88 -5.74 10.51 -0.95
N LEU A 89 -5.47 9.26 -0.62
CA LEU A 89 -6.34 8.13 -0.90
C LEU A 89 -7.01 7.65 0.38
N GLU A 90 -8.23 7.16 0.27
CA GLU A 90 -8.99 6.54 1.36
C GLU A 90 -9.46 5.14 0.97
N SER A 91 -9.10 4.16 1.80
CA SER A 91 -9.52 2.76 1.69
C SER A 91 -10.18 2.31 2.98
N ARG A 92 -10.68 1.07 3.02
CA ARG A 92 -11.20 0.47 4.26
C ARG A 92 -10.14 0.37 5.36
N ALA A 93 -8.88 0.18 4.97
CA ALA A 93 -7.74 0.11 5.89
C ALA A 93 -7.29 1.48 6.43
N GLY A 94 -7.83 2.57 5.90
CA GLY A 94 -7.50 3.94 6.30
C GLY A 94 -7.00 4.80 5.15
N ARG A 95 -6.53 6.00 5.51
CA ARG A 95 -6.02 7.01 4.59
C ARG A 95 -4.51 6.90 4.42
N PHE A 96 -4.04 7.09 3.20
CA PHE A 96 -2.62 7.12 2.88
C PHE A 96 -2.36 7.98 1.63
N TYR A 97 -1.13 8.47 1.50
CA TYR A 97 -0.72 9.28 0.37
C TYR A 97 -0.09 8.44 -0.73
N ALA A 98 -0.37 8.78 -1.98
CA ALA A 98 0.36 8.32 -3.15
C ALA A 98 1.01 9.51 -3.85
N LEU A 99 2.25 9.33 -4.33
CA LEU A 99 2.95 10.33 -5.13
C LEU A 99 3.11 9.78 -6.55
N THR A 100 2.50 10.45 -7.52
CA THR A 100 2.58 10.06 -8.94
C THR A 100 3.08 11.22 -9.80
N THR A 101 3.49 10.96 -11.03
CA THR A 101 3.85 12.06 -11.94
C THR A 101 2.61 12.83 -12.35
N THR A 102 2.74 14.15 -12.46
CA THR A 102 1.63 15.00 -12.94
C THR A 102 1.16 14.56 -14.32
N GLN A 103 2.09 14.18 -15.20
CA GLN A 103 1.78 13.63 -16.51
C GLN A 103 0.92 12.35 -16.43
N ALA A 104 1.20 11.44 -15.49
CA ALA A 104 0.40 10.22 -15.32
C ALA A 104 -1.00 10.55 -14.78
N ALA A 105 -1.09 11.43 -13.78
CA ALA A 105 -2.37 11.85 -13.23
C ALA A 105 -3.26 12.54 -14.29
N GLU A 106 -2.68 13.40 -15.13
CA GLU A 106 -3.36 14.03 -16.26
C GLU A 106 -3.80 13.02 -17.32
N ARG A 107 -2.91 12.11 -17.74
CA ARG A 107 -3.22 11.05 -18.71
C ARG A 107 -4.38 10.17 -18.23
N MET A 108 -4.43 9.88 -16.93
CA MET A 108 -5.50 9.11 -16.29
C MET A 108 -6.73 9.96 -15.95
N ARG A 109 -6.65 11.30 -16.11
CA ARG A 109 -7.69 12.28 -15.76
C ARG A 109 -8.16 12.12 -14.31
N LEU A 110 -7.22 11.89 -13.38
CA LEU A 110 -7.54 11.73 -11.96
C LEU A 110 -8.06 13.03 -11.37
N VAL A 111 -9.16 12.91 -10.62
CA VAL A 111 -9.75 14.00 -9.83
C VAL A 111 -10.26 13.46 -8.49
N PRO A 112 -10.42 14.32 -7.46
CA PRO A 112 -11.13 13.95 -6.24
C PRO A 112 -12.51 13.33 -6.55
N GLY A 113 -12.84 12.25 -5.85
CA GLY A 113 -14.04 11.44 -6.07
C GLY A 113 -13.82 10.22 -6.99
N ASP A 114 -12.72 10.15 -7.73
CA ASP A 114 -12.41 8.98 -8.54
C ASP A 114 -12.12 7.74 -7.68
N ARG A 115 -12.55 6.57 -8.16
CA ARG A 115 -12.11 5.28 -7.63
C ARG A 115 -10.87 4.80 -8.37
N VAL A 116 -9.90 4.34 -7.60
CA VAL A 116 -8.60 3.86 -8.09
C VAL A 116 -8.20 2.59 -7.34
N THR A 117 -7.20 1.89 -7.87
CA THR A 117 -6.51 0.81 -7.16
C THR A 117 -5.10 1.28 -6.82
N ALA A 118 -4.78 1.34 -5.53
CA ALA A 118 -3.43 1.54 -5.04
C ALA A 118 -2.66 0.22 -5.11
N LEU A 119 -1.47 0.27 -5.71
CA LEU A 119 -0.64 -0.87 -6.02
C LEU A 119 0.72 -0.70 -5.33
N MET A 120 1.08 -1.63 -4.45
CA MET A 120 2.37 -1.62 -3.74
C MET A 120 3.01 -3.01 -3.78
N LYS A 121 4.28 -3.11 -4.20
CA LYS A 121 4.99 -4.40 -4.14
C LYS A 121 5.18 -4.80 -2.68
N ALA A 122 5.14 -6.09 -2.40
CA ALA A 122 5.36 -6.59 -1.04
C ALA A 122 6.76 -6.26 -0.50
N SER A 123 7.75 -6.11 -1.40
CA SER A 123 9.12 -5.69 -1.08
C SER A 123 9.28 -4.21 -0.74
N ASP A 124 8.26 -3.39 -1.00
CA ASP A 124 8.31 -1.94 -0.83
C ASP A 124 7.58 -1.47 0.44
N LEU A 125 7.02 -2.44 1.18
CA LEU A 125 6.37 -2.26 2.47
C LEU A 125 7.28 -2.74 3.60
N TYR A 126 7.16 -2.13 4.77
CA TYR A 126 7.94 -2.46 5.95
C TYR A 126 7.03 -2.65 7.17
N LEU A 127 7.51 -3.37 8.17
CA LEU A 127 6.82 -3.54 9.44
C LEU A 127 7.50 -2.71 10.52
N SER A 128 6.70 -2.05 11.35
CA SER A 128 7.14 -1.42 12.60
C SER A 128 6.21 -1.79 13.74
N LYS A 129 6.71 -1.74 14.98
CA LYS A 129 5.86 -1.84 16.17
C LYS A 129 4.85 -0.69 16.22
N VAL A 130 3.70 -0.97 16.84
CA VAL A 130 2.59 -0.04 17.07
C VAL A 130 2.98 1.09 18.01
#